data_AF-A0A620CV04-F1
#
_entry.id   AF-A0A620CV04-F1
#
_cell.length_a   1.000
_cell.length_b   1.000
_cell.length_c   1.000
_cell.angle_alpha   90.00
_cell.angle_beta   90.00
_cell.angle_gamma   90.00
#
_symmetry.space_group_name_H-M   'P 1'
#
loop_
_entity.id
_entity.type
_entity.pdbx_description
1 polymer ?
#
loop_
_entity_poly.entity_id
_entity_poly.type
_entity_poly.pdbx_seq_one_letter_code
_entity_poly.pdbx_strand_id
1 'polypeptide(L)'
;IFIGYSYSDIDIKQIIKWAQNHTSIRPPMYLLVYENDVVQSRYLASHGVQTLMAGDYNGGGYSDYRTNKLYGFLKSVKDKKVSSSVDKSVINIVFAKLAELGTLNAILADQITSCLGECYIVYREVEHRQVALLKFYRNEVTQLQNAELREIYAKFKRIIKASDDTGEHKNLLGPIFDILQKADIAGVICDDEDKEAVLTRDMATIPVRKKAIEVFRFDYNNKFDFSKKNKSIMNLSFDKTDPYLFYQQCDFEMAYHAVDIIIKHELKHKNYASLLISLLNHNMILHI
;
A
#
# COMPACT_ATOMS: atom_id res chain seq x y z
N ILE A 1 6.90 -30.80 14.00
CA ILE A 1 5.54 -30.96 14.58
C ILE A 1 5.47 -32.33 15.24
N PHE A 2 5.08 -32.40 16.50
CA PHE A 2 4.82 -33.62 17.26
C PHE A 2 3.34 -33.98 17.15
N ILE A 3 3.05 -35.24 16.82
CA ILE A 3 1.69 -35.78 16.65
C ILE A 3 1.61 -37.08 17.45
N GLY A 4 0.51 -37.28 18.17
CA GLY A 4 0.30 -38.49 18.97
C GLY A 4 0.98 -38.47 20.35
N TYR A 5 1.65 -37.36 20.70
CA TYR A 5 2.22 -37.15 22.03
C TYR A 5 1.26 -36.36 22.92
N SER A 6 1.36 -36.63 24.21
CA SER A 6 0.70 -35.93 25.30
C SER A 6 1.72 -35.23 26.18
N TYR A 7 1.27 -34.27 27.01
CA TYR A 7 2.14 -33.69 28.05
C TYR A 7 2.61 -34.71 29.08
N SER A 8 1.83 -35.75 29.32
CA SER A 8 2.21 -36.85 30.20
C SER A 8 3.33 -37.72 29.64
N ASP A 9 3.58 -37.70 28.32
CA ASP A 9 4.59 -38.57 27.72
C ASP A 9 5.99 -38.23 28.19
N ILE A 10 6.73 -39.27 28.56
CA ILE A 10 8.12 -39.12 28.99
C ILE A 10 9.04 -38.85 27.80
N ASP A 11 8.70 -39.40 26.63
CA ASP A 11 9.51 -39.29 25.42
C ASP A 11 9.60 -37.84 24.95
N ILE A 12 8.48 -37.10 24.94
CA ILE A 12 8.50 -35.70 24.51
C ILE A 12 9.33 -34.85 25.48
N LYS A 13 9.29 -35.14 26.80
CA LYS A 13 10.12 -34.46 27.80
C LYS A 13 11.59 -34.76 27.58
N GLN A 14 11.95 -36.01 27.26
CA GLN A 14 13.31 -36.39 26.94
C GLN A 14 13.81 -35.71 25.66
N ILE A 15 13.01 -35.68 24.59
CA ILE A 15 13.35 -35.01 23.33
C ILE A 15 13.56 -33.51 23.57
N ILE A 16 12.65 -32.83 24.28
CA ILE A 16 12.76 -31.41 24.59
C ILE A 16 14.02 -31.12 25.41
N LYS A 17 14.27 -31.89 26.47
CA LYS A 17 15.44 -31.71 27.34
C LYS A 17 16.75 -32.01 26.62
N TRP A 18 16.76 -33.04 25.78
CA TRP A 18 17.92 -33.36 24.95
C TRP A 18 18.22 -32.22 23.97
N ALA A 19 17.19 -31.71 23.27
CA ALA A 19 17.32 -30.58 22.36
C ALA A 19 17.83 -29.32 23.09
N GLN A 20 17.29 -29.02 24.28
CA GLN A 20 17.75 -27.89 25.10
C GLN A 20 19.23 -27.99 25.48
N ASN A 21 19.73 -29.20 25.77
CA ASN A 21 21.09 -29.39 26.26
C ASN A 21 22.14 -29.52 25.13
N HIS A 22 21.74 -29.95 23.94
CA HIS A 22 22.68 -30.33 22.87
C HIS A 22 22.58 -29.48 21.60
N THR A 23 21.66 -28.52 21.54
CA THR A 23 21.51 -27.66 20.35
C THR A 23 21.74 -26.19 20.70
N SER A 24 22.64 -25.54 19.96
CA SER A 24 22.87 -24.09 20.05
C SER A 24 21.76 -23.28 19.37
N ILE A 25 21.07 -23.89 18.41
CA ILE A 25 19.95 -23.31 17.67
C ILE A 25 18.70 -24.12 18.02
N ARG A 26 17.68 -23.43 18.54
CA ARG A 26 16.43 -24.05 18.94
C ARG A 26 15.39 -23.91 17.82
N PRO A 27 15.09 -24.97 17.05
CA PRO A 27 14.04 -24.89 16.03
C PRO A 27 12.67 -24.71 16.71
N PRO A 28 11.72 -24.02 16.06
CA PRO A 28 10.37 -23.87 16.58
C PRO A 28 9.69 -25.24 16.67
N MET A 29 9.25 -25.60 17.88
CA MET A 29 8.61 -26.86 18.18
C MET A 29 7.11 -26.67 18.33
N TYR A 30 6.34 -27.58 17.76
CA TYR A 30 4.88 -27.54 17.77
C TYR A 30 4.32 -28.89 18.18
N LEU A 31 3.33 -28.91 19.07
CA LEU A 31 2.59 -30.12 19.47
C LEU A 31 1.14 -29.99 19.05
N LEU A 32 0.63 -30.95 18.26
CA LEU A 32 -0.78 -31.02 17.91
C LEU A 32 -1.60 -31.59 19.09
N VAL A 33 -2.63 -30.87 19.51
CA VAL A 33 -3.50 -31.25 20.64
C VAL A 33 -4.96 -31.27 20.17
N TYR A 34 -5.74 -32.23 20.65
CA TYR A 34 -7.15 -32.43 20.28
C TYR A 34 -8.14 -31.78 21.25
N GLU A 35 -7.67 -31.45 22.46
CA GLU A 35 -8.41 -30.87 23.57
C GLU A 35 -7.67 -29.63 24.08
N ASN A 36 -8.40 -28.62 24.52
CA ASN A 36 -7.80 -27.37 25.00
C ASN A 36 -7.52 -27.47 26.50
N ASP A 37 -6.25 -27.61 26.85
CA ASP A 37 -5.77 -27.48 28.24
C ASP A 37 -4.84 -26.27 28.36
N VAL A 38 -5.33 -25.24 29.06
CA VAL A 38 -4.63 -23.96 29.27
C VAL A 38 -3.39 -24.14 30.15
N VAL A 39 -3.41 -25.08 31.09
CA VAL A 39 -2.28 -25.33 32.00
C VAL A 39 -1.18 -26.06 31.23
N GLN A 40 -1.55 -27.10 30.49
CA GLN A 40 -0.63 -27.85 29.64
C GLN A 40 0.03 -26.96 28.59
N SER A 41 -0.75 -26.13 27.89
CA SER A 41 -0.24 -25.24 26.84
C SER A 41 0.74 -24.21 27.39
N ARG A 42 0.46 -23.61 28.55
CA ARG A 42 1.39 -22.67 29.22
C ARG A 42 2.70 -23.35 29.63
N TYR A 43 2.63 -24.56 30.18
CA TYR A 43 3.83 -25.32 30.54
C TYR A 43 4.69 -25.65 29.32
N LEU A 44 4.07 -26.12 28.23
CA LEU A 44 4.80 -26.45 27.01
C LEU A 44 5.43 -25.20 26.38
N ALA A 45 4.72 -24.07 26.41
CA ALA A 45 5.21 -22.80 25.90
C ALA A 45 6.45 -22.31 26.68
N SER A 46 6.50 -22.46 28.01
CA SER A 46 7.70 -22.13 28.79
C SER A 46 8.89 -23.02 28.45
N HIS A 47 8.63 -24.24 27.94
CA HIS A 47 9.62 -25.16 27.41
C HIS A 47 9.78 -25.03 25.88
N GLY A 48 9.40 -23.90 25.29
CA GLY A 48 9.63 -23.59 23.88
C GLY A 48 8.85 -24.45 22.89
N VAL A 49 7.76 -25.09 23.33
CA VAL A 49 6.86 -25.87 22.47
C VAL A 49 5.50 -25.17 22.40
N GLN A 50 5.09 -24.77 21.19
CA GLN A 50 3.78 -24.18 20.96
C GLN A 50 2.73 -25.27 20.70
N THR A 51 1.55 -25.15 21.30
CA THR A 51 0.44 -26.08 21.07
C THR A 51 -0.41 -25.63 19.88
N LEU A 52 -0.66 -26.54 18.93
CA LEU A 52 -1.58 -26.35 17.81
C LEU A 52 -2.86 -27.12 18.11
N MET A 53 -4.01 -26.44 18.08
CA MET A 53 -5.30 -27.09 18.31
C MET A 53 -5.86 -27.65 17.00
N ALA A 54 -6.16 -28.95 16.99
CA ALA A 54 -6.87 -29.56 15.87
C ALA A 54 -8.35 -29.12 15.88
N GLY A 55 -8.77 -28.45 14.80
CA GLY A 55 -10.17 -28.06 14.60
C GLY A 55 -11.10 -29.25 14.46
N ASP A 56 -12.39 -29.04 14.70
CA ASP A 56 -13.41 -30.07 14.52
C ASP A 56 -13.53 -30.44 13.03
N TYR A 57 -13.60 -31.74 12.75
CA TYR A 57 -13.73 -32.24 11.38
C TYR A 57 -14.56 -33.52 11.37
N ASN A 58 -15.75 -33.48 10.75
CA ASN A 58 -16.68 -34.63 10.73
C ASN A 58 -16.72 -35.34 9.36
N GLY A 59 -15.83 -34.99 8.43
CA GLY A 59 -15.85 -35.49 7.05
C GLY A 59 -14.95 -36.70 6.77
N GLY A 60 -14.34 -37.31 7.79
CA GLY A 60 -13.32 -38.35 7.63
C GLY A 60 -13.87 -39.77 7.50
N GLY A 61 -15.12 -40.00 7.89
CA GLY A 61 -15.73 -41.35 7.91
C GLY A 61 -15.13 -42.28 8.97
N TYR A 62 -14.30 -41.77 9.89
CA TYR A 62 -13.77 -42.55 11.02
C TYR A 62 -14.74 -42.50 12.20
N SER A 63 -14.79 -43.56 13.00
CA SER A 63 -15.61 -43.60 14.23
C SER A 63 -14.99 -42.80 15.37
N ASP A 64 -13.65 -42.72 15.42
CA ASP A 64 -12.92 -42.02 16.46
C ASP A 64 -12.81 -40.51 16.19
N TYR A 65 -13.18 -39.72 17.21
CA TYR A 65 -13.18 -38.27 17.16
C TYR A 65 -11.78 -37.69 16.95
N ARG A 66 -10.76 -38.22 17.64
CA ARG A 66 -9.37 -37.72 17.51
C ARG A 66 -8.81 -38.02 16.13
N THR A 67 -9.11 -39.19 15.58
CA THR A 67 -8.72 -39.62 14.24
C THR A 67 -9.35 -38.71 13.18
N ASN A 68 -10.63 -38.39 13.31
CA ASN A 68 -11.32 -37.46 12.42
C ASN A 68 -10.69 -36.05 12.45
N LYS A 69 -10.38 -35.53 13.64
CA LYS A 69 -9.66 -34.25 13.80
C LYS A 69 -8.27 -34.26 13.19
N LEU A 70 -7.50 -35.32 13.44
CA LEU A 70 -6.17 -35.49 12.86
C LEU A 70 -6.25 -35.53 11.34
N TYR A 71 -7.18 -36.32 10.80
CA TYR A 71 -7.40 -36.39 9.36
C TYR A 71 -7.79 -35.03 8.78
N GLY A 72 -8.68 -34.28 9.44
CA GLY A 72 -9.02 -32.91 9.05
C GLY A 72 -7.82 -31.97 9.05
N PHE A 73 -6.97 -32.03 10.07
CA PHE A 73 -5.73 -31.26 10.15
C PHE A 73 -4.73 -31.64 9.06
N LEU A 74 -4.48 -32.93 8.85
CA LEU A 74 -3.56 -33.39 7.80
C LEU A 74 -4.09 -33.06 6.40
N LYS A 75 -5.41 -33.14 6.21
CA LYS A 75 -6.07 -32.73 4.97
C LYS A 75 -5.97 -31.22 4.76
N SER A 76 -6.13 -30.39 5.79
CA SER A 76 -5.95 -28.94 5.65
C SER A 76 -4.51 -28.56 5.33
N VAL A 77 -3.52 -29.25 5.91
CA VAL A 77 -2.09 -29.11 5.56
C VAL A 77 -1.84 -29.55 4.12
N LYS A 78 -2.35 -30.72 3.71
CA LYS A 78 -2.20 -31.26 2.35
C LYS A 78 -2.85 -30.35 1.31
N ASP A 79 -4.06 -29.89 1.57
CA ASP A 79 -4.86 -29.08 0.65
C ASP A 79 -4.46 -27.60 0.70
N LYS A 80 -3.42 -27.22 1.46
CA LYS A 80 -2.99 -25.84 1.75
C LYS A 80 -4.15 -24.93 2.20
N LYS A 81 -5.23 -25.51 2.75
CA LYS A 81 -6.36 -24.77 3.30
C LYS A 81 -6.04 -24.33 4.73
N VAL A 82 -5.06 -23.44 4.85
CA VAL A 82 -4.97 -22.52 5.99
C VAL A 82 -6.03 -21.43 5.73
N SER A 83 -7.29 -21.77 6.02
CA SER A 83 -8.38 -20.80 5.91
C SER A 83 -8.12 -19.64 6.89
N SER A 84 -8.31 -18.41 6.40
CA SER A 84 -7.88 -17.09 6.93
C SER A 84 -6.53 -16.51 6.44
N SER A 85 -5.70 -17.25 5.69
CA SER A 85 -4.40 -16.73 5.20
C SER A 85 -4.32 -16.42 3.71
N VAL A 86 -5.14 -17.04 2.85
CA VAL A 86 -5.06 -16.80 1.40
C VAL A 86 -5.48 -15.38 1.07
N ASP A 87 -6.61 -14.91 1.58
CA ASP A 87 -7.08 -13.55 1.30
C ASP A 87 -6.13 -12.50 1.88
N LYS A 88 -5.64 -12.71 3.11
CA LYS A 88 -4.59 -11.87 3.70
C LYS A 88 -3.29 -11.90 2.89
N SER A 89 -2.90 -13.05 2.36
CA SER A 89 -1.69 -13.17 1.54
C SER A 89 -1.84 -12.41 0.22
N VAL A 90 -3.02 -12.48 -0.43
CA VAL A 90 -3.33 -11.71 -1.63
C VAL A 90 -3.29 -10.21 -1.33
N ILE A 91 -3.97 -9.76 -0.26
CA ILE A 91 -3.92 -8.36 0.17
C ILE A 91 -2.48 -7.92 0.45
N ASN A 92 -1.70 -8.73 1.17
CA ASN A 92 -0.30 -8.42 1.51
C ASN A 92 0.60 -8.35 0.26
N ILE A 93 0.39 -9.21 -0.74
CA ILE A 93 1.12 -9.15 -2.01
C ILE A 93 0.83 -7.83 -2.73
N VAL A 94 -0.43 -7.42 -2.80
CA VAL A 94 -0.83 -6.14 -3.43
C VAL A 94 -0.28 -4.96 -2.63
N PHE A 95 -0.40 -5.00 -1.30
CA PHE A 95 0.15 -3.96 -0.43
C PHE A 95 1.66 -3.84 -0.56
N ALA A 96 2.40 -4.95 -0.56
CA ALA A 96 3.86 -4.94 -0.68
C ALA A 96 4.34 -4.27 -1.98
N LYS A 97 3.59 -4.44 -3.09
CA LYS A 97 3.88 -3.75 -4.36
C LYS A 97 3.68 -2.23 -4.29
N LEU A 98 2.82 -1.75 -3.40
CA LEU A 98 2.45 -0.33 -3.27
C LEU A 98 3.09 0.36 -2.06
N ALA A 99 3.65 -0.41 -1.12
CA ALA A 99 4.11 0.08 0.18
C ALA A 99 5.14 1.21 0.06
N GLU A 100 6.07 1.12 -0.89
CA GLU A 100 7.08 2.15 -1.13
C GLU A 100 6.46 3.48 -1.58
N LEU A 101 5.44 3.43 -2.45
CA LEU A 101 4.73 4.62 -2.91
C LEU A 101 3.98 5.32 -1.76
N GLY A 102 3.50 4.56 -0.78
CA GLY A 102 2.82 5.10 0.40
C GLY A 102 3.65 6.09 1.21
N THR A 103 4.98 6.02 1.12
CA THR A 103 5.91 6.95 1.80
C THR A 103 6.01 8.32 1.12
N LEU A 104 5.59 8.42 -0.14
CA LEU A 104 5.68 9.65 -0.93
C LEU A 104 4.59 10.66 -0.54
N ASN A 105 4.90 11.95 -0.72
CA ASN A 105 3.96 13.05 -0.47
C ASN A 105 2.87 13.17 -1.54
N ALA A 106 3.22 12.79 -2.77
CA ALA A 106 2.35 12.76 -3.95
C ALA A 106 2.71 11.52 -4.78
N ILE A 107 1.70 10.91 -5.40
CA ILE A 107 1.82 9.69 -6.20
C ILE A 107 1.07 9.93 -7.50
N LEU A 108 1.63 9.53 -8.64
CA LEU A 108 0.94 9.58 -9.92
C LEU A 108 0.20 8.26 -10.17
N ALA A 109 -0.95 8.33 -10.84
CA ALA A 109 -1.70 7.13 -11.20
C ALA A 109 -0.87 6.14 -12.07
N ASP A 110 0.01 6.66 -12.94
CA ASP A 110 0.93 5.86 -13.74
C ASP A 110 1.97 5.09 -12.91
N GLN A 111 2.33 5.60 -11.74
CA GLN A 111 3.22 4.88 -10.82
C GLN A 111 2.49 3.69 -10.19
N ILE A 112 1.20 3.85 -9.86
CA ILE A 112 0.35 2.75 -9.37
C ILE A 112 0.23 1.66 -10.44
N THR A 113 -0.09 2.03 -11.69
CA THR A 113 -0.23 1.05 -12.77
C THR A 113 1.09 0.38 -13.10
N SER A 114 2.23 1.08 -13.03
CA SER A 114 3.55 0.49 -13.25
C SER A 114 3.95 -0.53 -12.16
N CYS A 115 3.63 -0.27 -10.89
CA CYS A 115 3.94 -1.18 -9.78
C CYS A 115 3.07 -2.47 -9.79
N LEU A 116 1.80 -2.31 -10.15
CA LEU A 116 0.85 -3.42 -10.25
C LEU A 116 0.97 -4.17 -11.59
N GLY A 117 1.34 -3.48 -12.66
CA GLY A 117 1.56 -4.02 -14.00
C GLY A 117 0.27 -4.35 -14.74
N GLU A 118 -0.41 -5.44 -14.35
CA GLU A 118 -1.59 -5.97 -15.05
C GLU A 118 -2.89 -5.20 -14.74
N CYS A 119 -2.82 -3.87 -14.82
CA CYS A 119 -3.95 -2.97 -14.60
C CYS A 119 -3.80 -1.66 -15.41
N TYR A 120 -4.90 -0.94 -15.55
CA TYR A 120 -4.97 0.36 -16.20
C TYR A 120 -6.01 1.26 -15.53
N ILE A 121 -5.95 2.55 -15.84
CA ILE A 121 -6.92 3.55 -15.36
C ILE A 121 -8.03 3.73 -16.39
N VAL A 122 -9.26 3.74 -15.92
CA VAL A 122 -10.46 4.04 -16.70
C VAL A 122 -11.10 5.31 -16.14
N TYR A 123 -11.41 6.27 -17.00
CA TYR A 123 -12.14 7.46 -16.62
C TYR A 123 -13.63 7.24 -16.84
N ARG A 124 -14.44 7.43 -15.81
CA ARG A 124 -15.90 7.33 -15.89
C ARG A 124 -16.55 8.51 -15.19
N GLU A 125 -17.71 8.92 -15.68
CA GLU A 125 -18.54 9.87 -14.97
C GLU A 125 -19.27 9.19 -13.81
N VAL A 126 -19.00 9.65 -12.59
CA VAL A 126 -19.70 9.25 -11.37
C VAL A 126 -20.17 10.53 -10.70
N GLU A 127 -21.47 10.64 -10.41
CA GLU A 127 -22.07 11.81 -9.74
C GLU A 127 -21.72 13.17 -10.44
N HIS A 128 -21.79 13.21 -11.78
CA HIS A 128 -21.47 14.39 -12.61
C HIS A 128 -20.01 14.87 -12.53
N ARG A 129 -19.08 13.99 -12.12
CA ARG A 129 -17.64 14.24 -12.16
C ARG A 129 -16.93 13.12 -12.89
N GLN A 130 -15.95 13.48 -13.71
CA GLN A 130 -15.02 12.50 -14.28
C GLN A 130 -14.09 12.02 -13.17
N VAL A 131 -14.09 10.72 -12.92
CA VAL A 131 -13.26 10.09 -11.89
C VAL A 131 -12.39 9.01 -12.51
N ALA A 132 -11.16 8.87 -11.97
CA ALA A 132 -10.24 7.80 -12.34
C ALA A 132 -10.53 6.54 -11.52
N LEU A 133 -10.76 5.41 -12.19
CA LEU A 133 -10.99 4.11 -11.60
C LEU A 133 -9.90 3.12 -12.02
N LEU A 134 -9.43 2.30 -11.08
CA LEU A 134 -8.46 1.25 -11.36
C LEU A 134 -9.17 0.00 -11.88
N LYS A 135 -8.69 -0.55 -13.00
CA LYS A 135 -9.17 -1.80 -13.59
C LYS A 135 -8.03 -2.78 -13.80
N PHE A 136 -8.23 -4.04 -13.40
CA PHE A 136 -7.29 -5.14 -13.65
C PHE A 136 -7.61 -5.84 -14.97
N TYR A 137 -6.58 -6.24 -15.72
CA TYR A 137 -6.78 -7.03 -16.94
C TYR A 137 -7.34 -8.42 -16.62
N ARG A 138 -8.22 -8.89 -17.50
CA ARG A 138 -8.83 -10.22 -17.47
C ARG A 138 -8.22 -11.08 -18.57
N ASN A 139 -8.61 -10.80 -19.81
CA ASN A 139 -8.26 -11.60 -20.99
C ASN A 139 -7.58 -10.77 -22.08
N GLU A 140 -7.33 -9.49 -21.83
CA GLU A 140 -6.65 -8.60 -22.76
C GLU A 140 -5.23 -9.14 -23.04
N VAL A 141 -4.86 -9.20 -24.32
CA VAL A 141 -3.53 -9.65 -24.74
C VAL A 141 -2.56 -8.50 -24.53
N THR A 142 -1.73 -8.60 -23.49
CA THR A 142 -0.63 -7.65 -23.21
C THR A 142 0.69 -8.25 -23.67
N GLN A 143 1.68 -7.43 -24.01
CA GLN A 143 2.99 -7.88 -24.51
C GLN A 143 3.78 -8.72 -23.48
N LEU A 144 3.46 -8.59 -22.19
CA LEU A 144 4.08 -9.29 -21.07
C LEU A 144 2.99 -9.91 -20.20
N GLN A 145 2.31 -10.93 -20.72
CA GLN A 145 1.22 -11.58 -20.01
C GLN A 145 1.74 -12.36 -18.79
N ASN A 146 1.36 -11.94 -17.59
CA ASN A 146 1.63 -12.71 -16.37
C ASN A 146 0.35 -13.38 -15.84
N ALA A 147 0.19 -14.67 -16.16
CA ALA A 147 -0.99 -15.45 -15.80
C ALA A 147 -1.18 -15.58 -14.27
N GLU A 148 -0.08 -15.69 -13.51
CA GLU A 148 -0.14 -15.82 -12.04
C GLU A 148 -0.63 -14.52 -11.38
N LEU A 149 -0.13 -13.36 -11.84
CA LEU A 149 -0.57 -12.06 -11.33
C LEU A 149 -2.04 -11.80 -11.64
N ARG A 150 -2.53 -12.20 -12.81
CA ARG A 150 -3.96 -12.08 -13.16
C ARG A 150 -4.85 -12.91 -12.25
N GLU A 151 -4.40 -14.12 -11.89
CA GLU A 151 -5.16 -14.95 -10.94
C GLU A 151 -5.19 -14.31 -9.54
N ILE A 152 -4.07 -13.74 -9.10
CA ILE A 152 -3.98 -13.00 -7.83
C ILE A 152 -4.93 -11.79 -7.85
N TYR A 153 -4.93 -10.99 -8.91
CA TYR A 153 -5.81 -9.82 -9.02
C TYR A 153 -7.28 -10.20 -9.17
N ALA A 154 -7.61 -11.30 -9.85
CA ALA A 154 -8.97 -11.83 -9.88
C ALA A 154 -9.47 -12.21 -8.47
N LYS A 155 -8.60 -12.81 -7.65
CA LYS A 155 -8.91 -13.09 -6.23
C LYS A 155 -9.03 -11.79 -5.43
N PHE A 156 -8.14 -10.83 -5.65
CA PHE A 156 -8.17 -9.53 -4.99
C PHE A 156 -9.48 -8.76 -5.25
N LYS A 157 -9.96 -8.74 -6.50
CA LYS A 157 -11.27 -8.14 -6.85
C LYS A 157 -12.43 -8.74 -6.04
N ARG A 158 -12.45 -10.08 -5.90
CA ARG A 158 -13.46 -10.79 -5.11
C ARG A 158 -13.39 -10.43 -3.63
N ILE A 159 -12.17 -10.31 -3.10
CA ILE A 159 -11.94 -9.92 -1.70
C ILE A 159 -12.42 -8.49 -1.45
N ILE A 160 -12.16 -7.55 -2.37
CA ILE A 160 -12.64 -6.17 -2.26
C ILE A 160 -14.17 -6.14 -2.24
N LYS A 161 -14.82 -6.84 -3.19
CA LYS A 161 -16.29 -6.91 -3.26
C LYS A 161 -16.89 -7.51 -1.99
N ALA A 162 -16.36 -8.63 -1.52
CA ALA A 162 -16.81 -9.25 -0.27
C ALA A 162 -16.62 -8.32 0.94
N SER A 163 -15.50 -7.59 1.01
CA SER A 163 -15.22 -6.61 2.07
C SER A 163 -16.19 -5.43 2.06
N ASP A 164 -16.70 -5.02 0.90
CA ASP A 164 -17.69 -3.95 0.78
C ASP A 164 -19.06 -4.39 1.32
N ASP A 165 -19.45 -5.62 1.01
CA ASP A 165 -20.72 -6.21 1.45
C ASP A 165 -20.73 -6.56 2.95
N THR A 166 -19.62 -7.11 3.49
CA THR A 166 -19.57 -7.69 4.85
C THR A 166 -18.73 -6.90 5.85
N GLY A 167 -17.91 -5.95 5.38
CA GLY A 167 -16.93 -5.23 6.20
C GLY A 167 -15.68 -6.06 6.57
N GLU A 168 -15.58 -7.30 6.11
CA GLU A 168 -14.46 -8.21 6.41
C GLU A 168 -13.16 -7.73 5.74
N HIS A 169 -12.03 -7.74 6.45
CA HIS A 169 -10.71 -7.25 5.95
C HIS A 169 -10.56 -5.75 5.67
N LYS A 170 -11.56 -4.91 6.00
CA LYS A 170 -11.48 -3.44 5.81
C LYS A 170 -10.21 -2.81 6.40
N ASN A 171 -9.76 -3.27 7.57
CA ASN A 171 -8.53 -2.79 8.22
C ASN A 171 -7.25 -3.07 7.42
N LEU A 172 -7.22 -4.16 6.64
CA LEU A 172 -6.06 -4.53 5.82
C LEU A 172 -6.10 -3.84 4.44
N LEU A 173 -7.31 -3.56 3.94
CA LEU A 173 -7.50 -2.86 2.67
C LEU A 173 -7.34 -1.34 2.82
N GLY A 174 -7.65 -0.77 3.97
CA GLY A 174 -7.56 0.67 4.26
C GLY A 174 -6.24 1.32 3.81
N PRO A 175 -5.06 0.78 4.17
CA PRO A 175 -3.77 1.31 3.72
C PRO A 175 -3.57 1.28 2.20
N ILE A 176 -4.12 0.28 1.50
CA ILE A 176 -4.07 0.21 0.04
C ILE A 176 -4.93 1.34 -0.55
N PHE A 177 -6.15 1.51 -0.04
CA PHE A 177 -7.05 2.55 -0.49
C PHE A 177 -6.54 3.96 -0.15
N ASP A 178 -5.82 4.14 0.96
CA ASP A 178 -5.14 5.41 1.26
C ASP A 178 -4.08 5.76 0.20
N ILE A 179 -3.33 4.76 -0.28
CA ILE A 179 -2.35 4.95 -1.37
C ILE A 179 -3.06 5.30 -2.68
N LEU A 180 -4.14 4.61 -3.02
CA LEU A 180 -4.95 4.92 -4.20
C LEU A 180 -5.55 6.34 -4.12
N GLN A 181 -6.03 6.74 -2.95
CA GLN A 181 -6.55 8.09 -2.70
C GLN A 181 -5.47 9.16 -2.90
N LYS A 182 -4.24 8.91 -2.43
CA LYS A 182 -3.09 9.81 -2.65
C LYS A 182 -2.73 9.97 -4.13
N ALA A 183 -3.05 8.97 -4.94
CA ALA A 183 -2.84 8.98 -6.39
C ALA A 183 -4.04 9.52 -7.19
N ASP A 184 -5.04 10.09 -6.51
CA ASP A 184 -6.29 10.60 -7.09
C ASP A 184 -7.12 9.52 -7.82
N ILE A 185 -7.00 8.26 -7.38
CA ILE A 185 -7.80 7.13 -7.88
C ILE A 185 -9.04 6.98 -6.99
N ALA A 186 -10.21 7.20 -7.58
CA ALA A 186 -11.49 7.27 -6.87
C ALA A 186 -12.07 5.91 -6.48
N GLY A 187 -11.60 4.80 -7.08
CA GLY A 187 -12.07 3.46 -6.74
C GLY A 187 -11.47 2.35 -7.60
N VAL A 188 -11.89 1.12 -7.31
CA VAL A 188 -11.45 -0.10 -8.02
C VAL A 188 -12.68 -0.82 -8.61
N ILE A 189 -12.61 -1.13 -9.91
CA ILE A 189 -13.67 -1.90 -10.59
C ILE A 189 -13.58 -3.36 -10.14
N CYS A 190 -14.67 -3.85 -9.54
CA CYS A 190 -14.70 -5.17 -8.91
C CYS A 190 -15.44 -6.21 -9.75
N ASP A 191 -16.35 -5.77 -10.62
CA ASP A 191 -17.13 -6.66 -11.46
C ASP A 191 -16.46 -6.94 -12.82
N ASP A 192 -16.78 -8.09 -13.39
CA ASP A 192 -16.31 -8.55 -14.69
C ASP A 192 -17.04 -7.86 -15.87
N GLU A 193 -18.21 -7.27 -15.62
CA GLU A 193 -18.97 -6.46 -16.59
C GLU A 193 -18.68 -4.95 -16.48
N ASP A 194 -17.69 -4.55 -15.67
CA ASP A 194 -17.31 -3.17 -15.39
C ASP A 194 -18.46 -2.30 -14.84
N LYS A 195 -19.50 -2.88 -14.23
CA LYS A 195 -20.66 -2.12 -13.75
C LYS A 195 -20.48 -1.60 -12.33
N GLU A 196 -19.82 -2.38 -11.49
CA GLU A 196 -19.65 -2.07 -10.07
C GLU A 196 -18.19 -1.71 -9.73
N ALA A 197 -18.03 -0.64 -8.96
CA ALA A 197 -16.75 -0.19 -8.45
C ALA A 197 -16.87 0.13 -6.96
N VAL A 198 -15.91 -0.33 -6.17
CA VAL A 198 -15.79 0.03 -4.76
C VAL A 198 -14.98 1.31 -4.67
N LEU A 199 -15.58 2.35 -4.08
CA LEU A 199 -14.97 3.66 -4.04
C LEU A 199 -13.98 3.77 -2.89
N THR A 200 -12.90 4.49 -3.17
CA THR A 200 -11.84 4.76 -2.21
C THR A 200 -12.35 5.49 -0.97
N ARG A 201 -13.38 6.32 -1.11
CA ARG A 201 -14.00 7.04 0.01
C ARG A 201 -14.65 6.10 1.05
N ASP A 202 -15.07 4.92 0.64
CA ASP A 202 -15.79 3.98 1.51
C ASP A 202 -14.85 3.03 2.27
N MET A 203 -13.63 2.86 1.74
CA MET A 203 -12.62 1.93 2.25
C MET A 203 -11.37 2.58 2.86
N ALA A 204 -11.04 3.81 2.46
CA ALA A 204 -9.87 4.52 2.97
C ALA A 204 -10.00 4.83 4.46
N THR A 205 -8.88 4.71 5.16
CA THR A 205 -8.78 5.06 6.59
C THR A 205 -8.50 6.54 6.81
N ILE A 206 -7.92 7.22 5.81
CA ILE A 206 -7.62 8.64 5.87
C ILE A 206 -8.76 9.43 5.19
N PRO A 207 -9.28 10.49 5.84
CA PRO A 207 -10.28 11.35 5.22
C PRO A 207 -9.70 12.02 3.98
N VAL A 208 -10.50 12.09 2.90
CA VAL A 208 -10.15 12.76 1.65
C VAL A 208 -9.52 14.12 1.98
N ARG A 209 -8.28 14.35 1.55
CA ARG A 209 -7.63 15.65 1.72
C ARG A 209 -8.48 16.73 1.06
N LYS A 210 -9.25 17.48 1.86
CA LYS A 210 -10.13 18.57 1.40
C LYS A 210 -9.38 19.73 0.74
N LYS A 211 -8.05 19.77 0.88
CA LYS A 211 -7.18 20.68 0.17
C LYS A 211 -6.13 19.84 -0.53
N ALA A 212 -6.01 20.00 -1.85
CA ALA A 212 -4.80 19.62 -2.56
C ALA A 212 -3.63 20.12 -1.72
N ILE A 213 -2.64 19.26 -1.44
CA ILE A 213 -1.36 19.80 -1.01
C ILE A 213 -0.94 20.66 -2.20
N GLU A 214 -1.00 21.98 -2.04
CA GLU A 214 -0.41 22.93 -2.96
C GLU A 214 1.11 22.67 -2.89
N VAL A 215 1.58 21.66 -3.63
CA VAL A 215 3.01 21.41 -3.85
C VAL A 215 3.63 22.68 -4.46
N PHE A 216 2.81 23.41 -5.22
CA PHE A 216 3.09 24.75 -5.68
C PHE A 216 1.99 25.71 -5.21
N ARG A 217 2.34 26.60 -4.27
CA ARG A 217 1.56 27.81 -4.02
C ARG A 217 2.04 28.88 -4.98
N PHE A 218 1.23 29.21 -5.96
CA PHE A 218 1.41 30.42 -6.75
C PHE A 218 0.32 31.41 -6.35
N ASP A 219 0.60 32.23 -5.34
CA ASP A 219 -0.31 33.33 -4.97
C ASP A 219 -0.05 34.52 -5.90
N TYR A 220 -0.70 34.50 -7.06
CA TYR A 220 -0.66 35.60 -8.03
C TYR A 220 -1.45 36.83 -7.57
N ASN A 221 -2.15 36.77 -6.43
CA ASN A 221 -2.90 37.91 -5.87
C ASN A 221 -2.07 38.78 -4.93
N ASN A 222 -0.80 38.42 -4.67
CA ASN A 222 0.11 39.29 -3.93
C ASN A 222 0.37 40.57 -4.74
N LYS A 223 -0.25 41.68 -4.30
CA LYS A 223 0.07 43.01 -4.79
C LYS A 223 1.53 43.31 -4.44
N PHE A 224 2.32 43.66 -5.46
CA PHE A 224 3.73 43.99 -5.28
C PHE A 224 3.89 45.13 -4.27
N ASP A 225 4.66 44.90 -3.21
CA ASP A 225 4.98 45.92 -2.23
C ASP A 225 6.10 46.83 -2.80
N PHE A 226 5.68 47.98 -3.33
CA PHE A 226 6.59 49.00 -3.88
C PHE A 226 7.60 49.54 -2.87
N SER A 227 7.44 49.29 -1.56
CA SER A 227 8.42 49.68 -0.53
C SER A 227 9.78 48.97 -0.70
N LYS A 228 9.85 47.86 -1.45
CA LYS A 228 11.09 47.12 -1.70
C LYS A 228 11.99 47.73 -2.78
N LYS A 229 11.52 48.73 -3.56
CA LYS A 229 12.29 49.35 -4.67
C LYS A 229 13.57 50.08 -4.24
N ASN A 230 13.72 50.45 -2.96
CA ASN A 230 14.86 51.24 -2.48
C ASN A 230 15.96 50.41 -1.78
N LYS A 231 15.93 49.07 -1.88
CA LYS A 231 16.99 48.23 -1.31
C LYS A 231 18.06 47.95 -2.37
N SER A 232 19.33 48.05 -1.97
CA SER A 232 20.47 47.62 -2.79
C SER A 232 20.25 46.18 -3.28
N ILE A 233 20.51 45.94 -4.57
CA ILE A 233 20.33 44.66 -5.29
C ILE A 233 20.93 43.47 -4.53
N MET A 234 21.97 43.71 -3.74
CA MET A 234 22.64 42.67 -2.94
C MET A 234 21.81 42.09 -1.77
N ASN A 235 20.72 42.75 -1.35
CA ASN A 235 19.93 42.34 -0.17
C ASN A 235 18.45 42.05 -0.50
N LEU A 236 18.07 41.86 -1.76
CA LEU A 236 16.71 41.46 -2.13
C LEU A 236 16.55 39.93 -2.11
N SER A 237 15.67 39.44 -1.23
CA SER A 237 15.08 38.12 -1.38
C SER A 237 13.86 38.24 -2.31
N PHE A 238 13.95 37.67 -3.50
CA PHE A 238 12.83 37.58 -4.43
C PHE A 238 11.95 36.38 -4.08
N ASP A 239 10.64 36.59 -4.08
CA ASP A 239 9.65 35.52 -4.05
C ASP A 239 9.45 34.96 -5.47
N LYS A 240 8.91 33.74 -5.57
CA LYS A 240 8.73 33.03 -6.85
C LYS A 240 7.81 33.74 -7.83
N THR A 241 6.97 34.65 -7.34
CA THR A 241 6.03 35.43 -8.14
C THR A 241 6.62 36.76 -8.63
N ASP A 242 7.73 37.23 -8.05
CA ASP A 242 8.36 38.51 -8.40
C ASP A 242 8.80 38.58 -9.88
N PRO A 243 9.45 37.55 -10.46
CA PRO A 243 9.76 37.53 -11.89
C PRO A 243 8.58 37.81 -12.82
N TYR A 244 7.43 37.20 -12.51
CA TYR A 244 6.23 37.31 -13.31
C TYR A 244 5.66 38.74 -13.23
N LEU A 245 5.72 39.35 -12.05
CA LEU A 245 5.27 40.74 -11.86
C LEU A 245 6.16 41.74 -12.61
N PHE A 246 7.48 41.57 -12.60
CA PHE A 246 8.40 42.41 -13.39
C PHE A 246 8.18 42.22 -14.89
N TYR A 247 7.98 40.98 -15.33
CA TYR A 247 7.64 40.67 -16.72
C TYR A 247 6.36 41.39 -17.17
N GLN A 248 5.30 41.37 -16.36
CA GLN A 248 4.05 42.09 -16.66
C GLN A 248 4.22 43.62 -16.74
N GLN A 249 5.20 44.17 -16.03
CA GLN A 249 5.52 45.60 -16.03
C GLN A 249 6.49 46.01 -17.16
N CYS A 250 6.87 45.07 -18.03
CA CYS A 250 7.90 45.24 -19.06
C CYS A 250 9.30 45.60 -18.50
N ASP A 251 9.56 45.29 -17.22
CA ASP A 251 10.87 45.47 -16.59
C ASP A 251 11.67 44.16 -16.70
N PHE A 252 12.12 43.87 -17.93
CA PHE A 252 12.73 42.58 -18.26
C PHE A 252 14.09 42.36 -17.59
N GLU A 253 14.84 43.43 -17.31
CA GLU A 253 16.12 43.36 -16.63
C GLU A 253 15.95 42.91 -15.18
N MET A 254 14.98 43.50 -14.46
CA MET A 254 14.64 43.08 -13.09
C MET A 254 14.02 41.69 -13.06
N ALA A 255 13.20 41.32 -14.05
CA ALA A 255 12.67 39.98 -14.19
C ALA A 255 13.80 38.94 -14.33
N TYR A 256 14.78 39.22 -15.19
CA TYR A 256 15.94 38.36 -15.42
C TYR A 256 16.76 38.15 -14.14
N HIS A 257 17.10 39.24 -13.44
CA HIS A 257 17.87 39.17 -12.20
C HIS A 257 17.13 38.40 -11.10
N ALA A 258 15.82 38.61 -10.96
CA ALA A 258 15.01 37.88 -9.99
C ALA A 258 15.00 36.37 -10.28
N VAL A 259 14.82 35.96 -11.53
CA VAL A 259 14.84 34.54 -11.93
C VAL A 259 16.22 33.91 -11.70
N ASP A 260 17.31 34.58 -12.07
CA ASP A 260 18.67 34.03 -11.89
C ASP A 260 19.00 33.77 -10.41
N ILE A 261 18.56 34.65 -9.51
CA ILE A 261 18.71 34.45 -8.05
C ILE A 261 17.87 33.26 -7.57
N ILE A 262 16.63 33.12 -8.05
CA ILE A 262 15.74 32.00 -7.71
C ILE A 262 16.33 30.67 -8.21
N ILE A 263 16.85 30.60 -9.43
CA ILE A 263 17.51 29.41 -9.98
C ILE A 263 18.67 28.97 -9.10
N LYS A 264 19.56 29.90 -8.71
CA LYS A 264 20.71 29.58 -7.84
C LYS A 264 20.27 29.05 -6.48
N HIS A 265 19.22 29.65 -5.92
CA HIS A 265 18.62 29.19 -4.67
C HIS A 265 18.02 27.77 -4.82
N GLU A 266 17.23 27.52 -5.85
CA GLU A 266 16.57 26.23 -6.07
C GLU A 266 17.56 25.10 -6.37
N LEU A 267 18.64 25.41 -7.08
CA LEU A 267 19.74 24.48 -7.34
C LEU A 267 20.48 24.12 -6.04
N LYS A 268 20.74 25.09 -5.16
CA LYS A 268 21.32 24.86 -3.82
C LYS A 268 20.44 23.96 -2.96
N HIS A 269 19.12 24.11 -3.04
CA HIS A 269 18.14 23.35 -2.26
C HIS A 269 17.64 22.06 -2.93
N LYS A 270 18.18 21.69 -4.11
CA LYS A 270 17.81 20.48 -4.87
C LYS A 270 16.30 20.37 -5.13
N ASN A 271 15.60 21.50 -5.28
CA ASN A 271 14.17 21.51 -5.60
C ASN A 271 13.98 21.48 -7.13
N TYR A 272 14.17 20.30 -7.72
CA TYR A 272 14.22 20.13 -9.18
C TYR A 272 12.92 20.51 -9.90
N ALA A 273 11.76 20.31 -9.26
CA ALA A 273 10.48 20.65 -9.85
C ALA A 273 10.28 22.17 -9.97
N SER A 274 10.71 22.94 -8.96
CA SER A 274 10.67 24.40 -9.05
C SER A 274 11.76 24.95 -9.98
N LEU A 275 12.94 24.33 -9.97
CA LEU A 275 14.06 24.69 -10.86
C LEU A 275 13.66 24.61 -12.34
N LEU A 276 12.89 23.58 -12.72
CA LEU A 276 12.37 23.43 -14.08
C LEU A 276 11.50 24.63 -14.48
N ILE A 277 10.62 25.09 -13.59
CA ILE A 277 9.74 26.24 -13.82
C ILE A 277 10.55 27.53 -13.92
N SER A 278 11.53 27.72 -13.01
CA SER A 278 12.39 28.90 -13.04
C SER A 278 13.25 28.97 -14.30
N LEU A 279 13.77 27.84 -14.79
CA LEU A 279 14.50 27.75 -16.06
C LEU A 279 13.60 28.04 -17.27
N LEU A 280 12.35 27.55 -17.25
CA LEU A 280 11.36 27.89 -18.28
C LEU A 280 11.11 29.40 -18.32
N ASN A 281 10.87 30.01 -17.16
CA ASN A 281 10.65 31.46 -17.03
C ASN A 281 11.87 32.25 -17.50
N HIS A 282 13.09 31.80 -17.15
CA HIS A 282 14.33 32.40 -17.62
C HIS A 282 14.43 32.41 -19.15
N ASN A 283 14.07 31.29 -19.78
CA ASN A 283 14.09 31.15 -21.22
C ASN A 283 13.04 32.04 -21.89
N MET A 284 11.85 32.16 -21.30
CA MET A 284 10.81 33.08 -21.78
C MET A 284 11.25 34.54 -21.71
N ILE A 285 11.93 34.95 -20.64
CA ILE A 285 12.45 36.33 -20.49
C ILE A 285 13.52 36.65 -21.54
N LEU A 286 14.40 35.68 -21.86
CA LEU A 286 15.49 35.84 -22.82
C LEU A 286 15.04 35.85 -24.29
N HIS A 287 13.85 35.32 -24.58
CA HIS A 287 13.31 35.21 -25.94
C HIS A 287 12.28 36.31 -26.30
N ILE A 288 12.19 37.37 -25.48
CA ILE A 288 11.53 38.63 -25.83
C ILE A 288 12.52 39.52 -26.59
#